data_AF-A0A4E0RD59-F1
#
_entry.id   AF-A0A4E0RD59-F1
#
_cell.length_a   1.000
_cell.length_b   1.000
_cell.length_c   1.000
_cell.angle_alpha   90.00
_cell.angle_beta   90.00
_cell.angle_gamma   90.00
#
_symmetry.space_group_name_H-M   'P 1'
#
loop_
_entity.id
_entity.type
_entity.pdbx_description
1 polymer ?
#
loop_
_entity_poly.entity_id
_entity_poly.type
_entity_poly.pdbx_seq_one_letter_code
_entity_poly.pdbx_strand_id
1 'polypeptide(L)'
;MTKDSTVLGYPFLSKRHPTDPVVYEDKSSILHRVPHRPAIVEPIRRVKAPIKARSVYDVYPAPAHYDPAPPARVNPYHTVYGERKTCVQETDDVTHYMHERTKWMLHKEYERYHGTWKPYYYGTKVEQEQYKSYLRQGLKQQIADKAKRFKEANAKKSQDAKQVEELCRNFDEKAYAAQISRKEFLFKFRDANKQLIEEREQIRKLERRNTISLERLQLQLNPINWSCTLK
;
A
#
# COMPACT_ATOMS: atom_id res chain seq x y z
N MET A 1 -11.25 -28.68 -2.16
CA MET A 1 -10.48 -27.60 -2.81
C MET A 1 -10.96 -26.29 -2.23
N THR A 2 -10.07 -25.59 -1.54
CA THR A 2 -10.37 -24.54 -0.57
C THR A 2 -10.27 -23.14 -1.17
N LYS A 3 -11.32 -22.34 -0.90
CA LYS A 3 -11.33 -20.92 -0.49
C LYS A 3 -11.06 -19.84 -1.55
N ASP A 4 -12.14 -19.11 -1.84
CA ASP A 4 -12.32 -17.66 -1.72
C ASP A 4 -11.05 -16.79 -1.58
N SER A 5 -10.86 -15.87 -2.53
CA SER A 5 -10.13 -14.63 -2.28
C SER A 5 -10.90 -13.44 -2.87
N THR A 6 -11.66 -12.85 -1.97
CA THR A 6 -12.06 -11.45 -1.86
C THR A 6 -11.23 -10.42 -2.64
N VAL A 7 -11.99 -9.58 -3.33
CA VAL A 7 -11.70 -8.22 -3.79
C VAL A 7 -10.87 -7.42 -2.78
N LEU A 8 -9.75 -6.86 -3.23
CA LEU A 8 -9.17 -5.63 -2.67
C LEU A 8 -9.20 -4.58 -3.77
N GLY A 9 -10.25 -3.77 -3.73
CA GLY A 9 -10.39 -2.59 -4.57
C GLY A 9 -9.32 -1.57 -4.19
N TYR A 10 -8.49 -1.20 -5.16
CA TYR A 10 -7.78 0.07 -5.12
C TYR A 10 -8.69 1.09 -5.82
N PRO A 11 -9.35 2.02 -5.10
CA PRO A 11 -9.84 3.22 -5.74
C PRO A 11 -8.61 4.08 -6.08
N PHE A 12 -8.69 4.90 -7.12
CA PHE A 12 -7.65 5.85 -7.55
C PHE A 12 -6.56 5.32 -8.50
N LEU A 13 -6.95 4.66 -9.59
CA LEU A 13 -6.23 4.84 -10.86
C LEU A 13 -7.08 5.76 -11.76
N SER A 14 -6.91 7.07 -11.53
CA SER A 14 -7.44 8.12 -12.39
C SER A 14 -6.69 8.10 -13.74
N LYS A 15 -7.42 7.95 -14.85
CA LYS A 15 -6.91 8.11 -16.22
C LYS A 15 -6.72 9.59 -16.55
N ARG A 16 -5.92 10.34 -15.78
CA ARG A 16 -5.64 11.76 -16.07
C ARG A 16 -4.18 11.94 -16.45
N HIS A 17 -3.97 12.71 -17.52
CA HIS A 17 -2.64 13.05 -18.01
C HIS A 17 -2.04 14.14 -17.10
N PRO A 18 -0.71 14.20 -16.86
CA PRO A 18 -0.10 15.14 -15.92
C PRO A 18 -0.33 16.64 -16.20
N THR A 19 -0.96 16.97 -17.32
CA THR A 19 -1.17 18.34 -17.83
C THR A 19 -2.64 18.79 -17.79
N ASP A 20 -3.56 17.95 -17.30
CA ASP A 20 -4.98 18.32 -17.22
C ASP A 20 -5.18 19.33 -16.08
N PRO A 21 -5.81 20.50 -16.33
CA PRO A 21 -6.04 21.50 -15.28
C PRO A 21 -6.97 20.93 -14.21
N VAL A 22 -6.50 20.93 -12.96
CA VAL A 22 -7.30 20.54 -11.80
C VAL A 22 -8.28 21.68 -11.50
N VAL A 23 -9.51 21.55 -11.98
CA VAL A 23 -10.62 22.42 -11.56
C VAL A 23 -10.99 22.02 -10.14
N TYR A 24 -10.52 22.79 -9.16
CA TYR A 24 -11.02 22.72 -7.80
C TYR A 24 -12.38 23.42 -7.77
N GLU A 25 -13.48 22.66 -7.74
CA GLU A 25 -14.75 23.21 -7.29
C GLU A 25 -14.64 23.48 -5.80
N ASP A 26 -14.43 24.75 -5.46
CA ASP A 26 -14.35 25.22 -4.08
C ASP A 26 -15.75 25.19 -3.44
N LYS A 27 -16.11 24.03 -2.89
CA LYS A 27 -17.40 23.81 -2.19
C LYS A 27 -17.35 24.28 -0.73
N SER A 28 -16.41 25.16 -0.37
CA SER A 28 -16.20 25.60 1.02
C SER A 28 -16.60 27.04 1.33
N SER A 29 -17.28 27.75 0.41
CA SER A 29 -17.81 29.09 0.71
C SER A 29 -19.11 29.02 1.52
N ILE A 30 -19.00 29.16 2.85
CA ILE A 30 -20.11 29.28 3.83
C ILE A 30 -20.83 30.65 3.73
N LEU A 31 -20.88 31.28 2.54
CA LEU A 31 -21.55 32.58 2.35
C LEU A 31 -22.57 32.51 1.21
N HIS A 32 -23.59 31.66 1.36
CA HIS A 32 -24.85 31.88 0.65
C HIS A 32 -25.55 33.11 1.25
N ARG A 33 -25.42 34.27 0.60
CA ARG A 33 -26.28 35.43 0.88
C ARG A 33 -27.71 35.09 0.50
N VAL A 34 -28.57 34.88 1.50
CA VAL A 34 -30.02 34.82 1.31
C VAL A 34 -30.54 36.24 1.04
N PRO A 35 -31.23 36.51 -0.08
CA PRO A 35 -31.77 37.84 -0.34
C PRO A 35 -32.97 38.11 0.57
N HIS A 36 -32.89 39.17 1.39
CA HIS A 36 -34.04 39.68 2.15
C HIS A 36 -35.04 40.38 1.20
N ARG A 37 -36.28 39.88 1.14
CA ARG A 37 -37.42 40.55 0.51
C ARG A 37 -38.21 41.30 1.59
N PRO A 38 -38.35 42.64 1.55
CA PRO A 38 -39.23 43.35 2.48
C PRO A 38 -40.70 43.15 2.05
N ALA A 39 -41.55 42.74 2.99
CA ALA A 39 -43.00 42.65 2.77
C ALA A 39 -43.63 44.05 2.83
N ILE A 40 -44.30 44.46 1.75
CA ILE A 40 -45.07 45.70 1.67
C ILE A 40 -46.47 45.41 2.19
N VAL A 41 -46.90 46.11 3.25
CA VAL A 41 -48.26 46.04 3.79
C VAL A 41 -48.97 47.36 3.48
N GLU A 42 -50.08 47.31 2.75
CA GLU A 42 -50.90 48.49 2.45
C GLU A 42 -51.94 48.78 3.55
N PRO A 43 -52.17 50.04 3.92
CA PRO A 43 -53.16 50.39 4.93
C PRO A 43 -54.60 50.46 4.39
N ILE A 44 -55.52 49.91 5.17
CA ILE A 44 -56.97 49.84 4.90
C ILE A 44 -57.60 51.24 4.87
N ARG A 45 -58.31 51.57 3.78
CA ARG A 45 -59.00 52.86 3.58
C ARG A 45 -60.14 53.08 4.59
N ARG A 46 -60.16 54.24 5.25
CA ARG A 46 -61.27 54.68 6.14
C ARG A 46 -62.37 55.38 5.34
N VAL A 47 -63.62 54.95 5.50
CA VAL A 47 -64.82 55.57 4.92
C VAL A 47 -65.28 56.75 5.78
N LYS A 48 -65.70 57.87 5.16
CA LYS A 48 -66.22 59.06 5.87
C LYS A 48 -67.71 58.87 6.23
N ALA A 49 -68.08 59.16 7.48
CA ALA A 49 -69.47 59.25 7.91
C ALA A 49 -70.08 60.63 7.53
N PRO A 50 -71.38 60.71 7.17
CA PRO A 50 -72.01 61.97 6.78
C PRO A 50 -72.42 62.83 7.99
N ILE A 51 -72.22 64.13 7.87
CA ILE A 51 -72.53 65.17 8.86
C ILE A 51 -74.05 65.45 8.84
N LYS A 52 -74.71 65.40 10.00
CA LYS A 52 -76.12 65.85 10.15
C LYS A 52 -76.20 67.38 10.15
N ALA A 53 -77.20 67.94 9.45
CA ALA A 53 -77.46 69.37 9.40
C ALA A 53 -77.94 69.93 10.76
N ARG A 54 -77.43 71.11 11.14
CA ARG A 54 -77.77 71.85 12.36
C ARG A 54 -79.06 72.66 12.12
N SER A 55 -79.94 72.75 13.11
CA SER A 55 -81.24 73.44 13.08
C SER A 55 -81.14 74.97 12.95
N VAL A 56 -82.15 75.58 12.32
CA VAL A 56 -82.22 76.94 11.74
C VAL A 56 -82.47 78.09 12.73
N TYR A 57 -82.44 77.86 14.05
CA TYR A 57 -82.68 78.94 15.02
C TYR A 57 -81.46 79.15 15.93
N ASP A 58 -80.87 80.34 15.81
CA ASP A 58 -79.84 80.86 16.70
C ASP A 58 -80.46 81.30 18.04
N VAL A 59 -79.93 80.79 19.15
CA VAL A 59 -80.36 81.16 20.51
C VAL A 59 -79.50 82.33 21.02
N TYR A 60 -80.16 83.39 21.53
CA TYR A 60 -79.54 84.59 22.10
C TYR A 60 -79.60 84.57 23.65
N PRO A 61 -78.65 85.15 24.40
CA PRO A 61 -77.47 85.92 23.96
C PRO A 61 -76.36 85.05 23.37
N ALA A 62 -75.66 85.60 22.38
CA ALA A 62 -74.53 84.95 21.74
C ALA A 62 -73.48 84.52 22.79
N PRO A 63 -72.98 83.28 22.78
CA PRO A 63 -71.92 82.85 23.68
C PRO A 63 -70.68 83.74 23.46
N ALA A 64 -70.24 84.44 24.50
CA ALA A 64 -68.99 85.20 24.44
C ALA A 64 -67.85 84.23 24.09
N HIS A 65 -67.13 84.53 22.99
CA HIS A 65 -66.02 83.74 22.49
C HIS A 65 -64.88 83.77 23.53
N TYR A 66 -64.84 82.75 24.37
CA TYR A 66 -63.70 82.45 25.21
C TYR A 66 -62.87 81.41 24.45
N ASP A 67 -61.82 81.86 23.78
CA ASP A 67 -60.82 81.00 23.13
C ASP A 67 -59.61 80.88 24.07
N PRO A 68 -59.61 79.97 25.06
CA PRO A 68 -58.38 79.65 25.77
C PRO A 68 -57.52 78.86 24.78
N ALA A 69 -56.50 79.48 24.19
CA ALA A 69 -55.55 78.76 23.35
C ALA A 69 -54.83 77.71 24.22
N PRO A 70 -55.18 76.41 24.10
CA PRO A 70 -54.46 75.40 24.86
C PRO A 70 -53.05 75.28 24.25
N PRO A 71 -52.00 75.06 25.06
CA PRO A 71 -50.66 74.88 24.52
C PRO A 71 -50.65 73.74 23.50
N ALA A 72 -49.84 73.90 22.45
CA ALA A 72 -49.77 72.93 21.36
C ALA A 72 -49.46 71.53 21.91
N ARG A 73 -50.27 70.54 21.52
CA ARG A 73 -50.05 69.13 21.89
C ARG A 73 -48.71 68.65 21.30
N VAL A 74 -47.70 68.47 22.16
CA VAL A 74 -46.43 67.87 21.77
C VAL A 74 -46.66 66.38 21.48
N ASN A 75 -46.29 65.91 20.30
CA ASN A 75 -46.34 64.49 19.95
C ASN A 75 -45.08 63.80 20.51
N PRO A 76 -45.19 62.89 21.49
CA PRO A 76 -44.02 62.23 22.09
C PRO A 76 -43.29 61.30 21.11
N TYR A 77 -43.91 60.95 19.97
CA TYR A 77 -43.30 60.15 18.91
C TYR A 77 -42.73 61.00 17.76
N HIS A 78 -42.86 62.33 17.83
CA HIS A 78 -42.22 63.23 16.90
C HIS A 78 -40.79 63.52 17.37
N THR A 79 -39.93 62.50 17.29
CA THR A 79 -38.48 62.76 17.25
C THR A 79 -38.24 63.46 15.92
N VAL A 80 -38.08 64.77 15.96
CA VAL A 80 -37.61 65.53 14.80
C VAL A 80 -36.32 64.83 14.39
N TYR A 81 -36.28 64.30 13.17
CA TYR A 81 -35.15 63.59 12.59
C TYR A 81 -33.99 64.58 12.43
N GLY A 82 -33.35 64.95 13.54
CA GLY A 82 -31.96 65.36 13.53
C GLY A 82 -31.19 64.24 12.85
N GLU A 83 -30.19 64.61 12.05
CA GLU A 83 -29.31 63.68 11.34
C GLU A 83 -29.10 62.42 12.17
N ARG A 84 -29.39 61.25 11.58
CA ARG A 84 -29.13 59.97 12.25
C ARG A 84 -27.69 60.04 12.73
N LYS A 85 -27.48 60.18 14.04
CA LYS A 85 -26.14 60.09 14.60
C LYS A 85 -25.70 58.66 14.36
N THR A 86 -24.92 58.43 13.32
CA THR A 86 -24.23 57.17 13.11
C THR A 86 -23.18 57.08 14.19
N CYS A 87 -23.58 56.62 15.38
CA CYS A 87 -22.63 56.24 16.40
C CYS A 87 -21.94 54.96 15.90
N VAL A 88 -20.63 55.02 15.73
CA VAL A 88 -19.81 53.82 15.59
C VAL A 88 -19.86 53.14 16.95
N GLN A 89 -20.57 52.02 17.05
CA GLN A 89 -20.65 51.21 18.27
C GLN A 89 -19.40 50.35 18.50
N GLU A 90 -18.46 50.41 17.57
CA GLU A 90 -17.19 49.72 17.68
C GLU A 90 -16.31 50.41 18.72
N THR A 91 -15.90 49.66 19.74
CA THR A 91 -14.91 50.10 20.71
C THR A 91 -13.53 50.01 20.06
N ASP A 92 -12.80 51.13 20.05
CA ASP A 92 -11.52 51.27 19.36
C ASP A 92 -10.49 50.20 19.77
N ASP A 93 -10.51 49.81 21.06
CA ASP A 93 -9.62 48.76 21.58
C ASP A 93 -9.93 47.37 21.00
N VAL A 94 -11.21 47.03 20.83
CA VAL A 94 -11.65 45.72 20.35
C VAL A 94 -11.40 45.61 18.85
N THR A 95 -11.68 46.66 18.07
CA THR A 95 -11.38 46.69 16.64
C THR A 95 -9.89 46.65 16.37
N HIS A 96 -9.10 47.41 17.13
CA HIS A 96 -7.65 47.38 17.05
C HIS A 96 -7.10 45.97 17.34
N TYR A 97 -7.57 45.31 18.40
CA TYR A 97 -7.17 43.93 18.70
C TYR A 97 -7.55 42.95 17.57
N MET A 98 -8.75 43.05 17.02
CA MET A 98 -9.18 42.17 15.93
C MET A 98 -8.36 42.41 14.66
N HIS A 99 -8.00 43.65 14.38
CA HIS A 99 -7.15 44.01 13.26
C HIS A 99 -5.72 43.45 13.40
N GLU A 100 -5.11 43.60 14.58
CA GLU A 100 -3.78 43.05 14.88
C GLU A 100 -3.78 41.52 14.85
N ARG A 101 -4.82 40.88 15.40
CA ARG A 101 -4.99 39.43 15.33
C ARG A 101 -5.07 38.94 13.88
N THR A 102 -5.77 39.66 13.02
CA THR A 102 -5.93 39.31 11.61
C THR A 102 -4.59 39.40 10.87
N LYS A 103 -3.81 40.47 11.11
CA LYS A 103 -2.46 40.61 10.56
C LYS A 103 -1.53 39.49 11.03
N TRP A 104 -1.58 39.15 12.32
CA TRP A 104 -0.77 38.07 12.88
C TRP A 104 -1.10 36.71 12.24
N MET A 105 -2.39 36.40 12.08
CA MET A 105 -2.80 35.16 11.43
C MET A 105 -2.36 35.12 9.95
N LEU A 106 -2.47 36.25 9.24
CA LEU A 106 -2.01 36.35 7.86
C LEU A 106 -0.49 36.13 7.77
N HIS A 107 0.28 36.77 8.65
CA HIS A 107 1.73 36.61 8.71
C HIS A 107 2.14 35.16 8.97
N LYS A 108 1.49 34.50 9.94
CA LYS A 108 1.74 33.10 10.27
C LYS A 108 1.45 32.17 9.10
N GLU A 109 0.40 32.45 8.33
CA GLU A 109 0.07 31.65 7.14
C GLU A 109 1.10 31.87 6.03
N TYR A 110 1.56 33.11 5.84
CA TYR A 110 2.67 33.42 4.93
C TYR A 110 3.94 32.68 5.31
N GLU A 111 4.32 32.66 6.59
CA GLU A 111 5.48 31.92 7.08
C GLU A 111 5.34 30.42 6.88
N ARG A 112 4.15 29.85 7.10
CA ARG A 112 3.86 28.44 6.83
C ARG A 112 4.03 28.12 5.34
N TYR A 113 3.42 28.91 4.46
CA TYR A 113 3.58 28.75 3.01
C TYR A 113 5.05 28.90 2.62
N HIS A 114 5.72 29.96 3.06
CA HIS A 114 7.14 30.15 2.80
C HIS A 114 7.97 28.98 3.31
N GLY A 115 7.78 28.50 4.53
CA GLY A 115 8.52 27.35 5.07
C GLY A 115 8.29 26.06 4.30
N THR A 116 7.11 25.87 3.71
CA THR A 116 6.79 24.68 2.90
C THR A 116 7.46 24.73 1.53
N TRP A 117 7.51 25.92 0.92
CA TRP A 117 8.03 26.11 -0.43
C TRP A 117 9.48 26.57 -0.50
N LYS A 118 10.06 27.04 0.61
CA LYS A 118 11.46 27.44 0.73
C LYS A 118 12.31 26.20 0.53
N PRO A 119 12.94 26.03 -0.64
CA PRO A 119 13.85 24.93 -0.85
C PRO A 119 15.00 25.11 0.15
N TYR A 120 15.46 24.03 0.77
CA TYR A 120 16.63 24.05 1.67
C TYR A 120 17.84 24.76 1.02
N TYR A 121 17.95 24.76 -0.31
CA TYR A 121 18.96 25.53 -1.07
C TYR A 121 18.97 27.04 -0.77
N TYR A 122 17.79 27.64 -0.55
CA TYR A 122 17.64 29.06 -0.20
C TYR A 122 17.32 29.24 1.29
N GLY A 123 17.51 28.17 2.07
CA GLY A 123 17.37 28.10 3.52
C GLY A 123 18.41 28.92 4.29
N THR A 124 18.25 29.02 5.61
CA THR A 124 19.36 29.41 6.49
C THR A 124 20.48 28.37 6.40
N LYS A 125 21.73 28.75 6.71
CA LYS A 125 22.87 27.81 6.67
C LYS A 125 22.64 26.56 7.54
N VAL A 126 21.87 26.70 8.62
CA VAL A 126 21.49 25.59 9.51
C VAL A 126 20.58 24.60 8.78
N GLU A 127 19.52 25.09 8.13
CA GLU A 127 18.58 24.27 7.34
C GLU A 127 19.30 23.52 6.20
N GLN A 128 20.22 24.20 5.51
CA GLN A 128 21.05 23.59 4.47
C GLN A 128 21.88 22.42 5.00
N GLU A 129 22.51 22.59 6.17
CA GLU A 129 23.37 21.55 6.74
C GLU A 129 22.57 20.37 7.28
N GLN A 130 21.40 20.62 7.88
CA GLN A 130 20.48 19.56 8.29
C GLN A 130 20.06 18.69 7.09
N TYR A 131 19.70 19.32 5.96
CA TYR A 131 19.35 18.59 4.75
C TYR A 131 20.54 17.77 4.19
N LYS A 132 21.73 18.36 4.10
CA LYS A 132 22.94 17.64 3.68
C LYS A 132 23.26 16.47 4.61
N SER A 133 23.07 16.65 5.92
CA SER A 133 23.25 15.60 6.91
C SER A 133 22.27 14.44 6.68
N TYR A 134 21.00 14.74 6.47
CA TYR A 134 19.97 13.75 6.13
C TYR A 134 20.35 12.93 4.88
N LEU A 135 20.80 13.61 3.81
CA LEU A 135 21.26 12.92 2.60
C LEU A 135 22.46 12.00 2.86
N ARG A 136 23.46 12.47 3.62
CA ARG A 136 24.63 11.66 3.98
C ARG A 136 24.24 10.43 4.80
N GLN A 137 23.29 10.58 5.73
CA GLN A 137 22.77 9.47 6.52
C GLN A 137 22.03 8.44 5.65
N GLY A 138 21.16 8.90 4.75
CA GLY A 138 20.48 8.03 3.79
C GLY A 138 21.46 7.26 2.91
N LEU A 139 22.50 7.92 2.41
CA LEU A 139 23.54 7.27 1.61
C LEU A 139 24.33 6.24 2.42
N LYS A 140 24.72 6.56 3.66
CA LYS A 140 25.39 5.62 4.56
C LYS A 140 24.54 4.36 4.79
N GLN A 141 23.24 4.54 5.01
CA GLN A 141 22.30 3.43 5.18
C GLN A 141 22.24 2.56 3.92
N GLN A 142 22.13 3.16 2.73
CA GLN A 142 22.11 2.43 1.47
C GLN A 142 23.40 1.62 1.23
N ILE A 143 24.56 2.19 1.56
CA ILE A 143 25.85 1.49 1.46
C ILE A 143 25.88 0.30 2.43
N ALA A 144 25.46 0.49 3.68
CA ALA A 144 25.42 -0.56 4.69
C ALA A 144 24.47 -1.71 4.27
N ASP A 145 23.27 -1.37 3.79
CA ASP A 145 22.28 -2.34 3.33
C ASP A 145 22.78 -3.11 2.10
N LYS A 146 23.43 -2.43 1.16
CA LYS A 146 24.03 -3.07 -0.01
C LYS A 146 25.14 -4.05 0.39
N ALA A 147 26.01 -3.65 1.32
CA ALA A 147 27.06 -4.51 1.84
C ALA A 147 26.49 -5.74 2.57
N LYS A 148 25.44 -5.55 3.38
CA LYS A 148 24.73 -6.63 4.08
C LYS A 148 24.14 -7.64 3.08
N ARG A 149 23.38 -7.17 2.09
CA ARG A 149 22.79 -8.02 1.03
C ARG A 149 23.86 -8.80 0.27
N PHE A 150 24.97 -8.15 -0.06
CA PHE A 150 26.08 -8.82 -0.74
C PHE A 150 26.69 -9.94 0.11
N LYS A 151 26.91 -9.68 1.41
CA LYS A 151 27.43 -10.68 2.35
C LYS A 151 26.48 -11.87 2.49
N GLU A 152 25.18 -11.63 2.63
CA GLU A 152 24.15 -12.66 2.70
C GLU A 152 24.08 -13.50 1.43
N ALA A 153 24.11 -12.86 0.25
CA ALA A 153 24.10 -13.54 -1.03
C ALA A 153 25.35 -14.44 -1.20
N ASN A 154 26.53 -13.96 -0.79
CA ASN A 154 27.75 -14.77 -0.84
C ASN A 154 27.72 -15.93 0.16
N ALA A 155 27.20 -15.72 1.37
CA ALA A 155 27.03 -16.79 2.36
C ALA A 155 26.11 -17.90 1.82
N LYS A 156 24.99 -17.51 1.19
CA LYS A 156 24.08 -18.46 0.54
C LYS A 156 24.76 -19.24 -0.58
N LYS A 157 25.45 -18.55 -1.50
CA LYS A 157 26.21 -19.21 -2.58
C LYS A 157 27.26 -20.19 -2.05
N SER A 158 27.94 -19.85 -0.95
CA SER A 158 28.90 -20.74 -0.32
C SER A 158 28.24 -21.97 0.29
N GLN A 159 27.06 -21.83 0.90
CA GLN A 159 26.28 -22.96 1.40
C GLN A 159 25.78 -23.85 0.26
N ASP A 160 25.23 -23.26 -0.79
CA ASP A 160 24.77 -24.00 -1.98
C ASP A 160 25.93 -24.78 -2.62
N ALA A 161 27.12 -24.17 -2.73
CA ALA A 161 28.31 -24.83 -3.27
C ALA A 161 28.74 -26.05 -2.42
N LYS A 162 28.73 -25.93 -1.09
CA LYS A 162 29.03 -27.05 -0.18
C LYS A 162 28.04 -28.20 -0.34
N GLN A 163 26.74 -27.88 -0.46
CA GLN A 163 25.71 -28.89 -0.69
C GLN A 163 25.93 -29.63 -2.01
N VAL A 164 26.28 -28.91 -3.07
CA VAL A 164 26.60 -29.54 -4.37
C VAL A 164 27.83 -30.44 -4.26
N GLU A 165 28.88 -30.00 -3.58
CA GLU A 165 30.09 -30.81 -3.36
C GLU A 165 29.78 -32.11 -2.61
N GLU A 166 28.98 -32.03 -1.55
CA GLU A 166 28.52 -33.20 -0.79
C GLU A 166 27.69 -34.16 -1.68
N LEU A 167 26.82 -33.63 -2.54
CA LEU A 167 26.04 -34.44 -3.47
C LEU A 167 26.92 -35.14 -4.51
N CYS A 168 27.90 -34.44 -5.07
CA CYS A 168 28.87 -35.02 -6.02
C CYS A 168 29.66 -36.15 -5.36
N ARG A 169 30.19 -35.91 -4.15
CA ARG A 169 30.91 -36.94 -3.40
C ARG A 169 30.04 -38.18 -3.15
N ASN A 170 28.80 -37.99 -2.71
CA ASN A 170 27.86 -39.09 -2.49
C ASN A 170 27.54 -39.87 -3.77
N PHE A 171 27.48 -39.18 -4.92
CA PHE A 171 27.26 -39.82 -6.21
C PHE A 171 28.44 -40.69 -6.61
N ASP A 172 29.67 -40.18 -6.47
CA ASP A 172 30.89 -40.91 -6.78
C ASP A 172 31.06 -42.15 -5.87
N GLU A 173 30.81 -42.00 -4.57
CA GLU A 173 30.84 -43.11 -3.61
C GLU A 173 29.83 -44.20 -3.98
N LYS A 174 28.60 -43.83 -4.37
CA LYS A 174 27.58 -44.78 -4.84
C LYS A 174 27.97 -45.46 -6.15
N ALA A 175 28.51 -44.72 -7.10
CA ALA A 175 28.97 -45.26 -8.38
C ALA A 175 30.10 -46.27 -8.18
N TYR A 176 31.06 -45.94 -7.30
CA TYR A 176 32.14 -46.83 -6.94
C TYR A 176 31.65 -48.11 -6.25
N ALA A 177 30.74 -47.98 -5.28
CA ALA A 177 30.14 -49.13 -4.60
C ALA A 177 29.37 -50.04 -5.57
N ALA A 178 28.63 -49.46 -6.53
CA ALA A 178 27.94 -50.22 -7.57
C ALA A 178 28.91 -50.95 -8.51
N GLN A 179 30.07 -50.35 -8.81
CA GLN A 179 31.10 -50.99 -9.61
C GLN A 179 31.74 -52.18 -8.89
N ILE A 180 32.03 -52.05 -7.59
CA ILE A 180 32.55 -53.14 -6.77
C ILE A 180 31.54 -54.28 -6.70
N SER A 181 30.28 -54.00 -6.36
CA SER A 181 29.26 -55.04 -6.23
C SER A 181 29.04 -55.78 -7.56
N ARG A 182 29.06 -55.07 -8.68
CA ARG A 182 29.03 -55.69 -10.02
C ARG A 182 30.23 -56.59 -10.26
N LYS A 183 31.44 -56.14 -9.91
CA LYS A 183 32.67 -56.93 -10.08
C LYS A 183 32.63 -58.20 -9.23
N GLU A 184 32.24 -58.08 -7.96
CA GLU A 184 32.08 -59.21 -7.05
C GLU A 184 31.04 -60.22 -7.56
N PHE A 185 29.90 -59.73 -8.06
CA PHE A 185 28.89 -60.57 -8.69
C PHE A 185 29.49 -61.35 -9.86
N LEU A 186 30.19 -60.69 -10.79
CA LEU A 186 30.80 -61.35 -11.94
C LEU A 186 31.90 -62.35 -11.55
N PHE A 187 32.68 -62.07 -10.51
CA PHE A 187 33.68 -63.01 -9.99
C PHE A 187 33.05 -64.30 -9.49
N LYS A 188 31.91 -64.23 -8.80
CA LYS A 188 31.19 -65.44 -8.36
C LYS A 188 30.81 -66.34 -9.54
N PHE A 189 30.31 -65.78 -10.64
CA PHE A 189 29.98 -66.57 -11.83
C PHE A 189 31.22 -67.12 -12.54
N ARG A 190 32.29 -66.32 -12.65
CA ARG A 190 33.56 -66.77 -13.22
C ARG A 190 34.10 -67.98 -12.46
N ASP A 191 34.12 -67.89 -11.13
CA ASP A 191 34.71 -68.93 -10.27
C ASP A 191 33.83 -70.18 -10.26
N ALA A 192 32.51 -70.04 -10.22
CA ALA A 192 31.58 -71.17 -10.36
C ALA A 192 31.72 -71.87 -11.73
N ASN A 193 31.86 -71.10 -12.82
CA ASN A 193 32.07 -71.67 -14.15
C ASN A 193 33.41 -72.40 -14.24
N LYS A 194 34.45 -71.89 -13.59
CA LYS A 194 35.76 -72.55 -13.52
C LYS A 194 35.66 -73.87 -12.77
N GLN A 195 35.00 -73.90 -11.61
CA GLN A 195 34.78 -75.13 -10.85
C GLN A 195 34.04 -76.19 -11.67
N LEU A 196 32.97 -75.81 -12.38
CA LEU A 196 32.23 -76.73 -13.25
C LEU A 196 33.09 -77.30 -14.38
N ILE A 197 34.01 -76.51 -14.95
CA ILE A 197 34.94 -76.98 -15.98
C ILE A 197 35.93 -77.99 -15.38
N GLU A 198 36.51 -77.68 -14.23
CA GLU A 198 37.46 -78.55 -13.52
C GLU A 198 36.80 -79.88 -13.13
N GLU A 199 35.58 -79.86 -12.59
CA GLU A 199 34.80 -81.06 -12.27
C GLU A 199 34.53 -81.91 -13.51
N ARG A 200 34.09 -81.29 -14.62
CA ARG A 200 33.90 -81.99 -15.90
C ARG A 200 35.17 -82.63 -16.42
N GLU A 201 36.31 -81.96 -16.27
CA GLU A 201 37.61 -82.51 -16.66
C GLU A 201 38.01 -83.71 -15.79
N GLN A 202 37.79 -83.62 -14.48
CA GLN A 202 38.02 -84.74 -13.56
C GLN A 202 37.15 -85.95 -13.90
N ILE A 203 35.86 -85.73 -14.17
CA ILE A 203 34.93 -86.79 -14.60
C ILE A 203 35.43 -87.44 -15.90
N ARG A 204 35.77 -86.65 -16.93
CA ARG A 204 36.30 -87.21 -18.19
C ARG A 204 37.59 -88.01 -17.99
N LYS A 205 38.49 -87.56 -17.11
CA LYS A 205 39.73 -88.30 -16.77
C LYS A 205 39.41 -89.62 -16.08
N LEU A 206 38.43 -89.64 -15.17
CA LEU A 206 37.99 -90.84 -14.46
C LEU A 206 37.31 -91.81 -15.43
N GLU A 207 36.38 -91.34 -16.25
CA GLU A 207 35.73 -92.13 -17.30
C GLU A 207 36.78 -92.76 -18.22
N ARG A 208 37.75 -91.97 -18.70
CA ARG A 208 38.86 -92.49 -19.53
C ARG A 208 39.67 -93.58 -18.82
N ARG A 209 39.95 -93.43 -17.51
CA ARG A 209 40.65 -94.48 -16.74
C ARG A 209 39.81 -95.74 -16.63
N ASN A 210 38.51 -95.61 -16.36
CA ASN A 210 37.58 -96.73 -16.25
C ASN A 210 37.43 -97.45 -17.60
N THR A 211 37.27 -96.73 -18.70
CA THR A 211 37.19 -97.32 -20.04
C THR A 211 38.45 -98.10 -20.37
N ILE A 212 39.64 -97.51 -20.12
CA ILE A 212 40.93 -98.20 -20.30
C ILE A 212 41.02 -99.45 -19.44
N SER A 213 40.56 -99.39 -18.18
CA SER A 213 40.57 -100.55 -17.28
C SER A 213 39.64 -101.66 -17.76
N LEU A 214 38.44 -101.33 -18.22
CA LEU A 214 37.47 -102.28 -18.77
C LEU A 214 37.99 -102.91 -20.07
N GLU A 215 38.55 -102.11 -20.98
CA GLU A 215 39.15 -102.60 -22.22
C GLU A 215 40.31 -103.57 -21.92
N ARG A 216 41.14 -103.29 -20.92
CA ARG A 216 42.20 -104.22 -20.46
C ARG A 216 41.65 -105.54 -19.94
N LEU A 217 40.57 -105.51 -19.15
CA LEU A 217 39.90 -106.74 -18.68
C LEU A 217 39.29 -107.51 -19.86
N GLN A 218 38.70 -106.82 -20.83
CA GLN A 218 38.15 -107.44 -22.03
C GLN A 218 39.24 -108.11 -22.88
N LEU A 219 40.43 -107.51 -22.98
CA LEU A 219 41.57 -108.10 -23.68
C LEU A 219 42.07 -109.41 -23.06
N GLN A 220 41.83 -109.62 -21.76
CA GLN A 220 42.12 -110.92 -21.12
C GLN A 220 41.21 -112.04 -21.66
N LEU A 221 40.00 -111.70 -22.12
CA LEU A 221 39.02 -112.65 -22.65
C LEU A 221 39.04 -112.73 -24.19
N ASN A 222 39.33 -111.63 -24.89
CA ASN A 222 39.41 -111.56 -26.34
C ASN A 222 40.64 -110.73 -26.77
N PRO A 223 41.62 -111.30 -27.47
CA PRO A 223 42.91 -110.63 -27.71
C PRO A 223 42.87 -109.48 -28.72
N ILE A 224 41.73 -109.20 -29.37
CA ILE A 224 41.62 -108.14 -30.39
C ILE A 224 41.09 -106.84 -29.76
N ASN A 225 41.86 -105.76 -29.89
CA ASN A 225 41.46 -104.40 -29.47
C ASN A 225 40.62 -103.72 -30.57
N TRP A 226 39.31 -104.00 -30.61
CA TRP A 226 38.41 -103.46 -31.62
C TRP A 226 38.24 -101.93 -31.60
N SER A 227 38.44 -101.28 -30.45
CA SER A 227 38.30 -99.83 -30.30
C SER A 227 39.58 -99.05 -30.65
N CYS A 228 40.74 -99.72 -30.79
CA CYS A 228 42.04 -99.09 -31.08
C CYS A 228 42.42 -97.91 -30.15
N THR A 229 41.82 -97.86 -28.95
CA THR A 229 41.94 -96.77 -27.97
C THR A 229 43.07 -96.98 -26.97
N LEU A 230 43.37 -98.24 -26.67
CA LEU A 230 44.59 -98.66 -25.95
C LEU A 230 45.79 -98.62 -26.90
N LYS A 231 46.80 -97.82 -26.53
CA LYS A 231 48.12 -97.83 -27.15
C LYS A 231 49.01 -98.86 -26.49
#